data_AF-A0A1V3X2Z1-F1
#
_entry.id   AF-A0A1V3X2Z1-F1
#
_cell.length_a   1.000
_cell.length_b   1.000
_cell.length_c   1.000
_cell.angle_alpha   90.00
_cell.angle_beta   90.00
_cell.angle_gamma   90.00
#
_symmetry.space_group_name_H-M   'P 1'
#
loop_
_entity.id
_entity.type
_entity.pdbx_description
1 polymer ?
#
loop_
_entity_poly.entity_id
_entity_poly.type
_entity_poly.pdbx_seq_one_letter_code
_entity_poly.pdbx_strand_id
1 'polypeptide(L)'
;MAPTGDRRMSANPHANGGLLLRDLDLPDFRDYAVPVARPACETHEATRVLGTYLRDVIRRNPDRFRLMGPDETASNRLSAVFEATGRTWLSETSADDDHLSAAGRVMEVLSEHLCQGWLEGYLLTGRHGMFDCYEAFVHIVDSMFNQHTKWLSTSRELPWRRPIASLNYLLSSHVWRQDHNGASHQDPGFIDLVANKRPEVVRVYLPPDGNTLLSVADHCLRSRDYVNVIVAGKQPALSYLAMDEAVAHCTRGLGIWQWASTATGEPTWCWPARETCRRWRRWQPPTFCGGNCQGWVCGWSTSSTSCGCSRSPSTHTAWPTRNSMQCSLATSRSSSPTTGIRG
;
A
#
# COMPACT_ATOMS: atom_id res chain seq x y z
N MET A 1 -14.13 -42.27 12.47
CA MET A 1 -15.26 -41.33 12.62
C MET A 1 -14.83 -39.98 12.07
N ALA A 2 -15.67 -39.30 11.28
CA ALA A 2 -15.31 -38.00 10.69
C ALA A 2 -15.30 -36.87 11.74
N PRO A 3 -14.46 -35.82 11.59
CA PRO A 3 -14.40 -34.70 12.52
C PRO A 3 -15.72 -33.92 12.54
N THR A 4 -16.05 -33.34 13.69
CA THR A 4 -17.27 -32.54 13.93
C THR A 4 -16.92 -31.10 14.32
N GLY A 5 -17.89 -30.19 14.23
CA GLY A 5 -17.71 -28.78 14.59
C GLY A 5 -16.54 -28.12 13.85
N ASP A 6 -15.74 -27.36 14.58
CA ASP A 6 -14.60 -26.57 14.05
C ASP A 6 -13.36 -27.43 13.75
N ARG A 7 -13.39 -28.73 14.07
CA ARG A 7 -12.33 -29.66 13.69
C ARG A 7 -12.44 -30.12 12.23
N ARG A 8 -13.55 -29.83 11.55
CA ARG A 8 -13.70 -30.08 10.10
C ARG A 8 -12.83 -29.11 9.32
N MET A 9 -12.18 -29.57 8.25
CA MET A 9 -11.33 -28.71 7.41
C MET A 9 -12.06 -27.46 6.88
N SER A 10 -13.33 -27.58 6.53
CA SER A 10 -14.14 -26.46 6.02
C SER A 10 -14.67 -25.50 7.10
N ALA A 11 -14.67 -25.92 8.37
CA ALA A 11 -15.20 -25.13 9.48
C ALA A 11 -14.10 -24.62 10.42
N ASN A 12 -12.85 -25.02 10.22
CA ASN A 12 -11.73 -24.58 11.04
C ASN A 12 -11.58 -23.05 10.91
N PRO A 13 -11.53 -22.29 12.02
CA PRO A 13 -11.48 -20.84 11.98
C PRO A 13 -10.24 -20.29 11.26
N HIS A 14 -9.15 -21.05 11.15
CA HIS A 14 -7.98 -20.66 10.36
C HIS A 14 -8.26 -20.55 8.85
N ALA A 15 -9.29 -21.24 8.33
CA ALA A 15 -9.74 -21.10 6.94
C ALA A 15 -10.55 -19.81 6.71
N ASN A 16 -11.06 -19.19 7.78
CA ASN A 16 -11.72 -17.88 7.80
C ASN A 16 -11.00 -16.98 8.81
N GLY A 17 -9.70 -16.75 8.59
CA GLY A 17 -8.79 -16.14 9.58
C GLY A 17 -9.19 -14.74 10.07
N GLY A 18 -10.07 -14.02 9.36
CA GLY A 18 -10.65 -12.78 9.87
C GLY A 18 -11.46 -12.96 11.16
N LEU A 19 -11.90 -14.19 11.49
CA LEU A 19 -12.49 -14.53 12.79
C LEU A 19 -11.47 -14.55 13.93
N LEU A 20 -10.19 -14.77 13.60
CA LEU A 20 -9.07 -14.85 14.55
C LEU A 20 -8.27 -13.54 14.60
N LEU A 21 -8.54 -12.62 13.67
CA LEU A 21 -7.82 -11.37 13.55
C LEU A 21 -8.07 -10.50 14.78
N ARG A 22 -6.97 -10.10 15.42
CA ARG A 22 -6.96 -9.11 16.48
C ARG A 22 -6.15 -7.91 16.03
N ASP A 23 -6.60 -6.71 16.36
CA ASP A 23 -5.88 -5.50 16.01
C ASP A 23 -4.46 -5.50 16.62
N LEU A 24 -3.54 -4.81 15.94
CA LEU A 24 -2.20 -4.57 16.44
C LEU A 24 -2.25 -3.52 17.56
N ASP A 25 -1.51 -3.75 18.64
CA ASP A 25 -1.14 -2.70 19.59
C ASP A 25 -0.01 -1.87 18.98
N LEU A 26 -0.39 -0.79 18.30
CA LEU A 26 0.54 0.10 17.60
C LEU A 26 0.94 1.25 18.53
N PRO A 27 2.25 1.56 18.67
CA PRO A 27 2.69 2.79 19.31
C PRO A 27 2.18 4.02 18.52
N ASP A 28 2.15 5.19 19.15
CA ASP A 28 1.85 6.41 18.39
C ASP A 28 3.03 6.69 17.45
N PHE A 29 2.80 6.60 16.14
CA PHE A 29 3.84 6.85 15.13
C PHE A 29 4.39 8.28 15.19
N ARG A 30 3.66 9.21 15.82
CA ARG A 30 4.11 10.59 16.04
C ARG A 30 5.31 10.67 16.97
N ASP A 31 5.48 9.71 17.87
CA ASP A 31 6.64 9.66 18.79
C ASP A 31 7.95 9.38 18.05
N TYR A 32 7.88 8.96 16.78
CA TYR A 32 9.01 8.66 15.91
C TYR A 32 9.27 9.76 14.87
N ALA A 33 8.52 10.87 14.96
CA ALA A 33 8.63 11.98 14.01
C ALA A 33 10.06 12.53 13.93
N VAL A 34 10.51 12.80 12.71
CA VAL A 34 11.71 13.61 12.51
C VAL A 34 11.35 15.09 12.61
N PRO A 35 12.13 15.91 13.35
CA PRO A 35 11.95 17.35 13.36
C PRO A 35 12.05 17.94 11.94
N VAL A 36 11.15 18.87 11.62
CA VAL A 36 11.22 19.64 10.36
C VAL A 36 10.94 21.09 10.72
N ALA A 37 11.99 21.81 11.13
CA ALA A 37 11.86 23.23 11.47
C ALA A 37 11.57 24.10 10.23
N ARG A 38 12.16 23.72 9.09
CA ARG A 38 11.91 24.31 7.78
C ARG A 38 11.90 23.20 6.71
N PRO A 39 10.94 23.20 5.78
CA PRO A 39 10.92 22.23 4.69
C PRO A 39 12.22 22.24 3.88
N ALA A 40 12.62 21.06 3.40
CA ALA A 40 13.76 20.86 2.50
C ALA A 40 15.11 21.36 3.03
N CYS A 41 15.32 21.35 4.36
CA CYS A 41 16.58 21.79 4.99
C CYS A 41 17.37 20.65 5.64
N GLU A 42 16.68 19.68 6.26
CA GLU A 42 17.28 18.57 6.97
C GLU A 42 17.21 17.29 6.12
N THR A 43 18.12 16.35 6.37
CA THR A 43 18.17 15.07 5.66
C THR A 43 18.12 13.89 6.63
N HIS A 44 17.36 12.86 6.29
CA HIS A 44 17.26 11.62 7.07
C HIS A 44 17.10 10.40 6.15
N GLU A 45 17.38 9.21 6.68
CA GLU A 45 17.09 7.93 6.00
C GLU A 45 15.66 7.49 6.38
N ALA A 46 14.68 7.67 5.50
CA ALA A 46 13.26 7.46 5.84
C ALA A 46 12.96 6.03 6.36
N THR A 47 13.50 5.00 5.71
CA THR A 47 13.28 3.62 6.15
C THR A 47 13.96 3.29 7.48
N ARG A 48 15.05 3.99 7.86
CA ARG A 48 15.65 3.82 9.20
C ARG A 48 14.69 4.27 10.30
N VAL A 49 14.01 5.40 10.09
CA VAL A 49 12.97 5.90 11.00
C VAL A 49 11.79 4.93 11.06
N LEU A 50 11.39 4.36 9.92
CA LEU A 50 10.37 3.31 9.92
C LEU A 50 10.82 2.06 10.68
N GLY A 51 12.09 1.67 10.58
CA GLY A 51 12.66 0.52 11.29
C GLY A 51 12.53 0.65 12.81
N THR A 52 12.71 1.84 13.38
CA THR A 52 12.56 2.07 14.83
C THR A 52 11.09 1.99 15.26
N TYR A 53 10.15 2.45 14.43
CA TYR A 53 8.72 2.24 14.65
C TYR A 53 8.36 0.74 14.59
N LEU A 54 8.80 0.02 13.56
CA LEU A 54 8.52 -1.41 13.39
C LEU A 54 9.12 -2.27 14.52
N ARG A 55 10.27 -1.90 15.07
CA ARG A 55 10.85 -2.52 16.27
C ARG A 55 9.84 -2.56 17.41
N ASP A 56 9.20 -1.44 17.71
CA ASP A 56 8.27 -1.36 18.84
C ASP A 56 6.91 -1.97 18.50
N VAL A 57 6.49 -1.94 17.23
CA VAL A 57 5.36 -2.76 16.75
C VAL A 57 5.62 -4.25 17.02
N ILE A 58 6.81 -4.77 16.72
CA ILE A 58 7.18 -6.17 16.99
C ILE A 58 7.13 -6.46 18.50
N ARG A 59 7.71 -5.58 19.34
CA ARG A 59 7.71 -5.76 20.81
C ARG A 59 6.31 -5.85 21.40
N ARG A 60 5.38 -5.01 20.93
CA ARG A 60 3.99 -4.99 21.41
C ARG A 60 3.14 -6.13 20.84
N ASN A 61 3.57 -6.75 19.75
CA ASN A 61 2.79 -7.76 19.02
C ASN A 61 3.60 -9.06 18.79
N PRO A 62 4.17 -9.67 19.84
CA PRO A 62 5.09 -10.81 19.72
C PRO A 62 4.40 -12.07 19.16
N ASP A 63 3.08 -12.14 19.20
CA ASP A 63 2.28 -13.27 18.73
C ASP A 63 1.76 -13.08 17.30
N ARG A 64 1.53 -11.84 16.84
CA ARG A 64 0.69 -11.56 15.66
C ARG A 64 1.29 -10.63 14.60
N PHE A 65 2.51 -10.12 14.76
CA PHE A 65 3.21 -9.37 13.71
C PHE A 65 4.50 -10.08 13.28
N ARG A 66 4.75 -10.14 11.96
CA ARG A 66 6.02 -10.61 11.38
C ARG A 66 6.50 -9.67 10.27
N LEU A 67 7.81 -9.49 10.19
CA LEU A 67 8.47 -8.86 9.06
C LEU A 67 9.09 -9.95 8.20
N MET A 68 8.99 -9.83 6.88
CA MET A 68 9.57 -10.77 5.93
C MET A 68 10.39 -10.00 4.90
N GLY A 69 11.57 -10.48 4.55
CA GLY A 69 12.43 -9.84 3.57
C GLY A 69 13.37 -10.85 2.94
N PRO A 70 13.71 -10.74 1.64
CA PRO A 70 14.51 -11.73 0.95
C PRO A 70 16.00 -11.52 1.22
N ASP A 71 16.44 -11.62 2.48
CA ASP A 71 17.80 -11.25 2.95
C ASP A 71 18.14 -9.76 2.76
N GLU A 72 17.13 -8.90 2.88
CA GLU A 72 17.24 -7.48 2.59
C GLU A 72 16.87 -6.57 3.77
N THR A 73 16.39 -7.10 4.90
CA THR A 73 15.87 -6.29 6.02
C THR A 73 16.90 -5.26 6.48
N ALA A 74 18.14 -5.71 6.69
CA ALA A 74 19.23 -4.83 7.09
C ALA A 74 19.62 -3.85 5.97
N SER A 75 19.67 -4.33 4.72
CA SER A 75 20.03 -3.50 3.57
C SER A 75 19.00 -2.40 3.30
N ASN A 76 17.71 -2.66 3.54
CA ASN A 76 16.61 -1.71 3.47
C ASN A 76 16.57 -0.74 4.68
N ARG A 77 17.61 -0.77 5.53
CA ARG A 77 17.82 0.05 6.73
C ARG A 77 16.81 -0.21 7.85
N LEU A 78 16.21 -1.40 7.91
CA LEU A 78 15.27 -1.77 8.97
C LEU A 78 15.96 -2.44 10.18
N SER A 79 17.30 -2.44 10.27
CA SER A 79 18.06 -3.18 11.29
C SER A 79 17.66 -2.89 12.75
N ALA A 80 17.01 -1.76 13.05
CA ALA A 80 16.50 -1.46 14.38
C ALA A 80 15.51 -2.53 14.89
N VAL A 81 14.83 -3.27 14.02
CA VAL A 81 13.97 -4.39 14.42
C VAL A 81 14.74 -5.49 15.17
N PHE A 82 16.06 -5.62 14.92
CA PHE A 82 16.88 -6.63 15.57
C PHE A 82 17.15 -6.35 17.05
N GLU A 83 16.91 -5.12 17.52
CA GLU A 83 16.89 -4.78 18.94
C GLU A 83 15.67 -5.37 19.68
N ALA A 84 14.64 -5.82 18.95
CA ALA A 84 13.41 -6.40 19.50
C ALA A 84 13.30 -7.90 19.30
N THR A 85 14.01 -8.46 18.31
CA THR A 85 13.86 -9.85 17.87
C THR A 85 15.09 -10.31 17.09
N GLY A 86 15.26 -11.62 16.92
CA GLY A 86 16.15 -12.17 15.89
C GLY A 86 15.46 -12.46 14.56
N ARG A 87 16.28 -12.86 13.59
CA ARG A 87 15.90 -13.57 12.36
C ARG A 87 15.56 -15.02 12.72
N THR A 88 14.45 -15.52 12.20
CA THR A 88 14.00 -16.88 12.47
C THR A 88 14.95 -17.87 11.83
N TRP A 89 15.66 -18.64 12.65
CA TRP A 89 16.63 -19.64 12.18
C TRP A 89 16.49 -20.93 12.99
N LEU A 90 16.41 -22.06 12.28
CA LEU A 90 16.22 -23.39 12.87
C LEU A 90 17.34 -24.36 12.49
N SER A 91 18.42 -23.86 11.87
CA SER A 91 19.61 -24.66 11.55
C SER A 91 20.73 -24.41 12.55
N GLU A 92 21.87 -25.04 12.32
CA GLU A 92 23.10 -24.79 13.08
C GLU A 92 23.50 -23.32 13.03
N THR A 93 24.07 -22.82 14.13
CA THR A 93 24.57 -21.45 14.25
C THR A 93 26.06 -21.44 14.53
N SER A 94 26.78 -20.48 13.95
CA SER A 94 28.19 -20.20 14.18
C SER A 94 28.39 -19.01 15.13
N ALA A 95 29.64 -18.78 15.57
CA ALA A 95 29.96 -17.63 16.42
C ALA A 95 29.89 -16.28 15.69
N ASP A 96 29.95 -16.29 14.36
CA ASP A 96 29.92 -15.09 13.51
C ASP A 96 28.49 -14.72 13.07
N ASP A 97 27.50 -15.55 13.44
CA ASP A 97 26.11 -15.34 13.05
C ASP A 97 25.48 -14.15 13.78
N ASP A 98 24.77 -13.31 13.03
CA ASP A 98 24.20 -12.06 13.51
C ASP A 98 22.69 -12.18 13.78
N HIS A 99 22.28 -11.89 15.03
CA HIS A 99 20.88 -11.80 15.46
C HIS A 99 19.98 -12.98 15.02
N LEU A 100 20.48 -14.23 15.03
CA LEU A 100 19.68 -15.42 14.73
C LEU A 100 18.93 -15.94 15.98
N SER A 101 17.68 -16.36 15.82
CA SER A 101 16.86 -16.92 16.92
C SER A 101 15.75 -17.83 16.41
N ALA A 102 15.58 -19.00 17.03
CA ALA A 102 14.45 -19.90 16.72
C ALA A 102 13.06 -19.27 16.98
N ALA A 103 12.99 -18.27 17.88
CA ALA A 103 11.76 -17.54 18.21
C ALA A 103 11.64 -16.20 17.45
N GLY A 104 12.48 -15.97 16.44
CA GLY A 104 12.52 -14.74 15.67
C GLY A 104 11.16 -14.33 15.06
N ARG A 105 11.01 -13.03 14.85
CA ARG A 105 9.85 -12.38 14.23
C ARG A 105 10.16 -11.76 12.87
N VAL A 106 11.44 -11.70 12.51
CA VAL A 106 11.89 -11.45 11.14
C VAL A 106 12.07 -12.80 10.46
N MET A 107 11.52 -12.95 9.26
CA MET A 107 11.65 -14.14 8.42
C MET A 107 12.47 -13.76 7.19
N GLU A 108 13.67 -14.34 7.04
CA GLU A 108 14.50 -14.07 5.86
C GLU A 108 14.92 -15.37 5.19
N VAL A 109 14.85 -15.36 3.86
CA VAL A 109 15.42 -16.34 2.95
C VAL A 109 15.53 -15.65 1.60
N LEU A 110 16.59 -15.88 0.84
CA LEU A 110 16.80 -15.25 -0.48
C LEU A 110 15.81 -15.81 -1.53
N SER A 111 14.53 -15.50 -1.36
CA SER A 111 13.41 -15.87 -2.22
C SER A 111 12.19 -15.01 -1.90
N GLU A 112 11.83 -14.15 -2.84
CA GLU A 112 10.65 -13.30 -2.80
C GLU A 112 9.38 -14.16 -2.76
N HIS A 113 9.37 -15.28 -3.49
CA HIS A 113 8.27 -16.24 -3.50
C HIS A 113 7.97 -16.80 -2.11
N LEU A 114 9.00 -17.23 -1.38
CA LEU A 114 8.82 -17.75 -0.02
C LEU A 114 8.38 -16.66 0.94
N CYS A 115 9.01 -15.48 0.87
CA CYS A 115 8.67 -14.35 1.75
C CYS A 115 7.21 -13.90 1.54
N GLN A 116 6.78 -13.69 0.30
CA GLN A 116 5.38 -13.35 0.02
C GLN A 116 4.43 -14.49 0.39
N GLY A 117 4.76 -15.75 0.03
CA GLY A 117 3.90 -16.90 0.30
C GLY A 117 3.68 -17.13 1.80
N TRP A 118 4.74 -16.99 2.61
CA TRP A 118 4.64 -17.01 4.06
C TRP A 118 3.77 -15.87 4.58
N LEU A 119 3.92 -14.66 4.05
CA LEU A 119 3.13 -13.52 4.49
C LEU A 119 1.65 -13.72 4.15
N GLU A 120 1.32 -14.11 2.93
CA GLU A 120 -0.06 -14.39 2.53
C GLU A 120 -0.72 -15.43 3.44
N GLY A 121 -0.04 -16.56 3.72
CA GLY A 121 -0.53 -17.55 4.66
C GLY A 121 -0.69 -17.01 6.09
N TYR A 122 0.24 -16.17 6.53
CA TYR A 122 0.21 -15.53 7.85
C TYR A 122 -1.02 -14.59 8.00
N LEU A 123 -1.32 -13.82 6.96
CA LEU A 123 -2.47 -12.91 6.90
C LEU A 123 -3.80 -13.66 6.78
N LEU A 124 -3.87 -14.65 5.88
CA LEU A 124 -5.08 -15.45 5.64
C LEU A 124 -5.55 -16.23 6.88
N THR A 125 -4.63 -16.49 7.81
CA THR A 125 -4.88 -17.17 9.09
C THR A 125 -5.06 -16.22 10.28
N GLY A 126 -5.22 -14.90 10.03
CA GLY A 126 -5.66 -13.93 11.04
C GLY A 126 -4.55 -13.18 11.77
N ARG A 127 -3.36 -13.03 11.17
CA ARG A 127 -2.25 -12.22 11.73
C ARG A 127 -1.88 -11.07 10.79
N HIS A 128 -0.81 -10.33 11.12
CA HIS A 128 -0.34 -9.13 10.41
C HIS A 128 1.12 -9.25 9.99
N GLY A 129 1.51 -8.49 8.97
CA GLY A 129 2.91 -8.37 8.63
C GLY A 129 3.19 -7.37 7.52
N MET A 130 4.47 -7.30 7.17
CA MET A 130 5.00 -6.49 6.10
C MET A 130 6.08 -7.30 5.36
N PHE A 131 6.14 -7.13 4.04
CA PHE A 131 7.16 -7.69 3.17
C PHE A 131 8.02 -6.55 2.63
N ASP A 132 9.28 -6.48 3.04
CA ASP A 132 10.24 -5.53 2.48
C ASP A 132 11.06 -6.18 1.37
N CYS A 133 11.26 -5.46 0.27
CA CYS A 133 11.94 -5.96 -0.91
C CYS A 133 12.53 -4.80 -1.71
N TYR A 134 13.59 -5.06 -2.48
CA TYR A 134 14.08 -4.14 -3.49
C TYR A 134 13.05 -3.95 -4.59
N GLU A 135 12.89 -2.70 -5.03
CA GLU A 135 11.87 -2.32 -6.02
C GLU A 135 11.96 -3.15 -7.31
N ALA A 136 13.16 -3.42 -7.83
CA ALA A 136 13.32 -4.14 -9.09
C ALA A 136 12.99 -5.64 -8.99
N PHE A 137 13.13 -6.24 -7.80
CA PHE A 137 12.98 -7.68 -7.62
C PHE A 137 11.58 -8.10 -7.19
N VAL A 138 10.73 -7.15 -6.76
CA VAL A 138 9.32 -7.44 -6.50
C VAL A 138 8.60 -8.04 -7.72
N HIS A 139 9.12 -7.79 -8.94
CA HIS A 139 8.60 -8.40 -10.16
C HIS A 139 8.62 -9.93 -10.18
N ILE A 140 9.50 -10.55 -9.38
CA ILE A 140 9.56 -12.00 -9.19
C ILE A 140 8.22 -12.55 -8.68
N VAL A 141 7.46 -11.75 -7.91
CA VAL A 141 6.18 -12.14 -7.30
C VAL A 141 4.95 -11.49 -7.95
N ASP A 142 5.09 -10.91 -9.15
CA ASP A 142 4.00 -10.30 -9.93
C ASP A 142 2.77 -11.21 -10.05
N SER A 143 3.02 -12.49 -10.34
CA SER A 143 1.97 -13.48 -10.49
C SER A 143 1.27 -13.80 -9.17
N MET A 144 1.99 -13.84 -8.04
CA MET A 144 1.43 -14.08 -6.71
C MET A 144 0.57 -12.89 -6.28
N PHE A 145 1.06 -11.66 -6.47
CA PHE A 145 0.29 -10.43 -6.29
C PHE A 145 -1.03 -10.46 -7.08
N ASN A 146 -0.98 -10.88 -8.35
CA ASN A 146 -2.18 -11.01 -9.19
C ASN A 146 -3.18 -12.03 -8.63
N GLN A 147 -2.72 -13.14 -8.04
CA GLN A 147 -3.62 -14.13 -7.45
C GLN A 147 -4.22 -13.63 -6.13
N HIS A 148 -3.42 -12.99 -5.28
CA HIS A 148 -3.90 -12.44 -4.01
C HIS A 148 -4.96 -11.35 -4.22
N THR A 149 -4.76 -10.45 -5.19
CA THR A 149 -5.74 -9.40 -5.53
C THR A 149 -7.05 -9.97 -6.10
N LYS A 150 -6.98 -11.05 -6.90
CA LYS A 150 -8.17 -11.79 -7.35
C LYS A 150 -8.91 -12.43 -6.17
N TRP A 151 -8.18 -13.10 -5.28
CA TRP A 151 -8.75 -13.69 -4.06
C TRP A 151 -9.47 -12.65 -3.21
N LEU A 152 -8.82 -11.51 -2.93
CA LEU A 152 -9.42 -10.42 -2.17
C LEU A 152 -10.70 -9.90 -2.83
N SER A 153 -10.66 -9.65 -4.14
CA SER A 153 -11.82 -9.15 -4.90
C SER A 153 -13.03 -10.06 -4.75
N THR A 154 -12.85 -11.37 -4.94
CA THR A 154 -13.93 -12.35 -4.79
C THR A 154 -14.35 -12.52 -3.33
N SER A 155 -13.39 -12.57 -2.39
CA SER A 155 -13.68 -12.81 -0.98
C SER A 155 -14.55 -11.73 -0.34
N ARG A 156 -14.43 -10.49 -0.80
CA ARG A 156 -15.23 -9.34 -0.32
C ARG A 156 -16.70 -9.42 -0.72
N GLU A 157 -17.02 -10.22 -1.74
CA GLU A 157 -18.38 -10.47 -2.19
C GLU A 157 -19.06 -11.58 -1.35
N LEU A 158 -18.30 -12.27 -0.48
CA LEU A 158 -18.77 -13.36 0.37
C LEU A 158 -19.05 -12.86 1.80
N PRO A 159 -20.31 -12.62 2.21
CA PRO A 159 -20.62 -11.95 3.48
C PRO A 159 -20.22 -12.75 4.72
N TRP A 160 -20.05 -14.06 4.59
CA TRP A 160 -19.63 -14.94 5.69
C TRP A 160 -18.11 -14.91 5.92
N ARG A 161 -17.32 -14.47 4.93
CA ARG A 161 -15.87 -14.41 5.06
C ARG A 161 -15.48 -13.10 5.72
N ARG A 162 -14.76 -13.18 6.84
CA ARG A 162 -14.38 -12.01 7.61
C ARG A 162 -13.15 -11.33 6.98
N PRO A 163 -13.06 -9.99 7.03
CA PRO A 163 -11.89 -9.26 6.54
C PRO A 163 -10.59 -9.71 7.19
N ILE A 164 -9.50 -9.70 6.44
CA ILE A 164 -8.15 -10.00 6.91
C ILE A 164 -7.30 -8.73 6.99
N ALA A 165 -6.16 -8.81 7.67
CA ALA A 165 -5.14 -7.76 7.58
C ALA A 165 -4.64 -7.61 6.14
N SER A 166 -4.33 -6.39 5.75
CA SER A 166 -3.82 -6.09 4.42
C SER A 166 -2.44 -6.69 4.18
N LEU A 167 -2.17 -7.03 2.91
CA LEU A 167 -0.84 -7.37 2.44
C LEU A 167 -0.06 -6.07 2.21
N ASN A 168 1.03 -5.87 2.97
CA ASN A 168 1.81 -4.62 2.94
C ASN A 168 3.19 -4.87 2.34
N TYR A 169 3.48 -4.24 1.21
CA TYR A 169 4.81 -4.17 0.61
C TYR A 169 5.51 -2.89 1.03
N LEU A 170 6.78 -2.99 1.42
CA LEU A 170 7.71 -1.88 1.52
C LEU A 170 8.79 -2.06 0.45
N LEU A 171 8.64 -1.32 -0.66
CA LEU A 171 9.60 -1.33 -1.75
C LEU A 171 10.63 -0.23 -1.48
N SER A 172 11.87 -0.65 -1.27
CA SER A 172 13.00 0.24 -1.04
C SER A 172 14.09 -0.02 -2.07
N SER A 173 15.24 0.63 -1.91
CA SER A 173 16.36 0.53 -2.86
C SER A 173 15.88 0.82 -4.29
N HIS A 174 15.07 1.87 -4.44
CA HIS A 174 14.37 2.18 -5.67
C HIS A 174 15.32 2.63 -6.81
N VAL A 175 14.80 2.58 -8.04
CA VAL A 175 15.50 2.80 -9.32
C VAL A 175 16.52 3.96 -9.33
N TRP A 176 16.21 5.07 -8.67
CA TRP A 176 17.03 6.29 -8.68
C TRP A 176 18.33 6.22 -7.89
N ARG A 177 18.47 5.24 -6.98
CA ARG A 177 19.57 5.18 -5.99
C ARG A 177 20.07 3.75 -5.76
N GLN A 178 20.34 3.06 -6.87
CA GLN A 178 20.98 1.73 -6.90
C GLN A 178 22.49 1.85 -7.16
N ASP A 179 23.16 2.54 -6.23
CA ASP A 179 24.54 3.04 -6.38
C ASP A 179 25.59 1.95 -6.67
N HIS A 180 25.35 0.71 -6.23
CA HIS A 180 26.30 -0.41 -6.37
C HIS A 180 25.89 -1.47 -7.39
N ASN A 181 24.66 -1.41 -7.92
CA ASN A 181 24.04 -2.54 -8.63
C ASN A 181 23.70 -2.26 -10.11
N GLY A 182 23.54 -0.99 -10.48
CA GLY A 182 23.34 -0.58 -11.88
C GLY A 182 22.00 -1.02 -12.47
N ALA A 183 21.95 -1.16 -13.80
CA ALA A 183 20.72 -1.23 -14.59
C ALA A 183 19.82 -2.46 -14.30
N SER A 184 20.38 -3.58 -13.84
CA SER A 184 19.57 -4.77 -13.50
C SER A 184 18.67 -4.57 -12.28
N HIS A 185 18.89 -3.51 -11.50
CA HIS A 185 18.10 -3.16 -10.31
C HIS A 185 17.23 -1.91 -10.55
N GLN A 186 16.96 -1.57 -11.80
CA GLN A 186 16.28 -0.34 -12.20
C GLN A 186 14.97 -0.64 -12.94
N ASP A 187 13.97 -1.13 -12.20
CA ASP A 187 12.61 -1.31 -12.71
C ASP A 187 11.55 -0.89 -11.67
N PRO A 188 10.93 0.30 -11.82
CA PRO A 188 9.82 0.75 -10.97
C PRO A 188 8.44 0.30 -11.49
N GLY A 189 8.39 -0.58 -12.48
CA GLY A 189 7.19 -0.98 -13.23
C GLY A 189 6.12 -1.71 -12.40
N PHE A 190 6.43 -2.12 -11.17
CA PHE A 190 5.46 -2.78 -10.29
C PHE A 190 4.25 -1.87 -10.00
N ILE A 191 4.45 -0.55 -9.94
CA ILE A 191 3.35 0.40 -9.78
C ILE A 191 2.33 0.28 -10.92
N ASP A 192 2.79 0.08 -12.16
CA ASP A 192 1.90 -0.09 -13.33
C ASP A 192 1.11 -1.40 -13.23
N LEU A 193 1.73 -2.48 -12.76
CA LEU A 193 1.05 -3.75 -12.50
C LEU A 193 -0.06 -3.59 -11.45
N VAL A 194 0.23 -2.84 -10.39
CA VAL A 194 -0.71 -2.55 -9.29
C VAL A 194 -1.85 -1.67 -9.79
N ALA A 195 -1.55 -0.61 -10.54
CA ALA A 195 -2.53 0.32 -11.10
C ALA A 195 -3.52 -0.35 -12.07
N ASN A 196 -3.15 -1.48 -12.67
CA ASN A 196 -4.03 -2.31 -13.50
C ASN A 196 -5.06 -3.15 -12.71
N LYS A 197 -5.10 -3.05 -11.37
CA LYS A 197 -6.04 -3.79 -10.51
C LYS A 197 -7.21 -2.94 -10.07
N ARG A 198 -8.24 -3.62 -9.55
CA ARG A 198 -9.45 -2.98 -9.02
C ARG A 198 -9.09 -1.99 -7.90
N PRO A 199 -9.48 -0.71 -8.00
CA PRO A 199 -9.13 0.30 -7.01
C PRO A 199 -9.80 0.05 -5.66
N GLU A 200 -10.73 -0.89 -5.57
CA GLU A 200 -11.31 -1.29 -4.28
C GLU A 200 -10.34 -2.12 -3.42
N VAL A 201 -9.30 -2.75 -4.00
CA VAL A 201 -8.41 -3.68 -3.29
C VAL A 201 -6.93 -3.29 -3.28
N VAL A 202 -6.48 -2.37 -4.14
CA VAL A 202 -5.06 -1.96 -4.20
C VAL A 202 -4.84 -0.51 -3.80
N ARG A 203 -3.71 -0.22 -3.16
CA ARG A 203 -3.25 1.13 -2.82
C ARG A 203 -1.77 1.27 -3.11
N VAL A 204 -1.37 2.39 -3.71
CA VAL A 204 0.03 2.77 -3.92
C VAL A 204 0.30 4.05 -3.13
N TYR A 205 1.39 4.07 -2.38
CA TYR A 205 1.83 5.20 -1.58
C TYR A 205 3.27 5.56 -1.95
N LEU A 206 3.49 6.84 -2.21
CA LEU A 206 4.78 7.42 -2.56
C LEU A 206 5.14 8.50 -1.52
N PRO A 207 5.41 8.13 -0.25
CA PRO A 207 5.75 9.10 0.78
C PRO A 207 7.04 9.85 0.41
N PRO A 208 7.01 11.20 0.30
CA PRO A 208 8.19 11.97 -0.07
C PRO A 208 9.25 12.07 1.03
N ASP A 209 8.92 11.76 2.29
CA ASP A 209 9.83 11.84 3.44
C ASP A 209 9.50 10.83 4.55
N GLY A 210 10.19 10.95 5.69
CA GLY A 210 10.06 10.02 6.82
C GLY A 210 8.75 10.19 7.60
N ASN A 211 8.29 11.43 7.80
CA ASN A 211 7.03 11.69 8.52
C ASN A 211 5.82 11.19 7.73
N THR A 212 5.81 11.41 6.40
CA THR A 212 4.78 10.84 5.51
C THR A 212 4.86 9.31 5.45
N LEU A 213 6.06 8.72 5.44
CA LEU A 213 6.24 7.27 5.51
C LEU A 213 5.68 6.68 6.82
N LEU A 214 5.93 7.29 7.97
CA LEU A 214 5.37 6.87 9.26
C LEU A 214 3.84 6.90 9.25
N SER A 215 3.24 7.99 8.77
CA SER A 215 1.78 8.13 8.68
C SER A 215 1.16 7.09 7.74
N VAL A 216 1.78 6.83 6.59
CA VAL A 216 1.35 5.79 5.65
C VAL A 216 1.49 4.39 6.27
N ALA A 217 2.62 4.09 6.92
CA ALA A 217 2.85 2.79 7.53
C ALA A 217 1.84 2.48 8.65
N ASP A 218 1.54 3.44 9.54
CA ASP A 218 0.48 3.30 10.55
C ASP A 218 -0.87 2.99 9.89
N HIS A 219 -1.25 3.74 8.85
CA HIS A 219 -2.48 3.48 8.10
C HIS A 219 -2.51 2.07 7.49
N CYS A 220 -1.43 1.65 6.83
CA CYS A 220 -1.34 0.35 6.18
C CYS A 220 -1.48 -0.80 7.19
N LEU A 221 -0.82 -0.73 8.34
CA LEU A 221 -0.89 -1.74 9.41
C LEU A 221 -2.30 -1.86 10.04
N ARG A 222 -3.09 -0.78 10.01
CA ARG A 222 -4.49 -0.77 10.47
C ARG A 222 -5.49 -1.21 9.41
N SER A 223 -5.10 -1.18 8.15
CA SER A 223 -6.02 -1.43 7.03
C SER A 223 -6.42 -2.91 6.91
N ARG A 224 -7.53 -3.18 6.19
CA ARG A 224 -8.10 -4.51 5.99
C ARG A 224 -8.44 -4.73 4.53
N ASP A 225 -8.24 -5.95 4.06
CA ASP A 225 -8.53 -6.41 2.68
C ASP A 225 -7.92 -5.55 1.57
N TYR A 226 -6.77 -4.92 1.83
CA TYR A 226 -6.00 -4.23 0.80
C TYR A 226 -4.69 -4.94 0.49
N VAL A 227 -4.18 -4.66 -0.70
CA VAL A 227 -2.76 -4.76 -1.01
C VAL A 227 -2.20 -3.35 -1.05
N ASN A 228 -1.37 -3.02 -0.07
CA ASN A 228 -0.72 -1.73 0.07
C ASN A 228 0.71 -1.83 -0.46
N VAL A 229 1.08 -0.96 -1.39
CA VAL A 229 2.44 -0.85 -1.92
C VAL A 229 3.00 0.50 -1.52
N ILE A 230 4.01 0.48 -0.64
CA ILE A 230 4.70 1.67 -0.15
C ILE A 230 6.06 1.71 -0.83
N VAL A 231 6.35 2.75 -1.61
CA VAL A 231 7.68 2.94 -2.21
C VAL A 231 8.41 4.03 -1.44
N ALA A 232 9.52 3.67 -0.79
CA ALA A 232 10.25 4.58 0.07
C ALA A 232 11.77 4.47 -0.10
N GLY A 233 12.45 5.62 -0.21
CA GLY A 233 13.90 5.68 -0.31
C GLY A 233 14.60 5.38 1.03
N LYS A 234 15.69 4.61 0.97
CA LYS A 234 16.54 4.33 2.15
C LYS A 234 17.73 5.27 2.33
N GLN A 235 18.12 5.99 1.28
CA GLN A 235 19.26 6.90 1.31
C GLN A 235 18.89 8.19 2.07
N PRO A 236 19.90 8.95 2.57
CA PRO A 236 19.67 10.29 3.09
C PRO A 236 18.96 11.16 2.05
N ALA A 237 17.78 11.66 2.40
CA ALA A 237 16.95 12.50 1.56
C ALA A 237 16.32 13.63 2.40
N LEU A 238 15.88 14.69 1.72
CA LEU A 238 15.30 15.87 2.37
C LEU A 238 13.99 15.53 3.11
N SER A 239 13.79 16.15 4.27
CA SER A 239 12.49 16.18 4.96
C SER A 239 11.67 17.38 4.49
N TYR A 240 10.35 17.21 4.33
CA TYR A 240 9.49 18.25 3.80
C TYR A 240 8.40 18.68 4.77
N LEU A 241 7.71 17.73 5.39
CA LEU A 241 6.52 18.00 6.19
C LEU A 241 6.77 17.71 7.67
N ALA A 242 6.36 18.65 8.53
CA ALA A 242 6.22 18.35 9.95
C ALA A 242 5.14 17.27 10.15
N MET A 243 5.17 16.57 11.29
CA MET A 243 4.29 15.40 11.49
C MET A 243 2.80 15.72 11.32
N ASP A 244 2.31 16.84 11.85
CA ASP A 244 0.90 17.24 11.68
C ASP A 244 0.53 17.52 10.21
N GLU A 245 1.43 18.15 9.46
CA GLU A 245 1.24 18.40 8.03
C GLU A 245 1.27 17.10 7.23
N ALA A 246 2.17 16.17 7.59
CA ALA A 246 2.27 14.85 6.98
C ALA A 246 0.98 14.05 7.19
N VAL A 247 0.45 14.00 8.41
CA VAL A 247 -0.83 13.35 8.72
C VAL A 247 -1.97 13.96 7.90
N ALA A 248 -2.05 15.28 7.84
CA ALA A 248 -3.08 15.98 7.07
C ALA A 248 -2.94 15.71 5.56
N HIS A 249 -1.72 15.66 5.03
CA HIS A 249 -1.44 15.36 3.62
C HIS A 249 -1.80 13.91 3.26
N CYS A 250 -1.31 12.94 4.03
CA CYS A 250 -1.56 11.52 3.83
C CYS A 250 -3.04 11.16 3.96
N THR A 251 -3.76 11.77 4.91
CA THR A 251 -5.22 11.56 5.08
C THR A 251 -6.01 12.02 3.84
N ARG A 252 -5.56 13.07 3.15
CA ARG A 252 -6.19 13.53 1.90
C ARG A 252 -5.77 12.70 0.68
N GLY A 253 -4.62 12.04 0.75
CA GLY A 253 -3.98 11.30 -0.35
C GLY A 253 -3.19 12.19 -1.33
N LEU A 254 -3.52 13.48 -1.42
CA LEU A 254 -2.76 14.50 -2.14
C LEU A 254 -3.10 15.89 -1.58
N GLY A 255 -2.21 16.86 -1.76
CA GLY A 255 -2.46 18.23 -1.33
C GLY A 255 -1.43 19.22 -1.84
N ILE A 256 -1.82 20.49 -1.90
CA ILE A 256 -0.94 21.60 -2.29
C ILE A 256 -0.07 21.96 -1.08
N TRP A 257 1.23 22.06 -1.30
CA TRP A 257 2.16 22.59 -0.32
C TRP A 257 2.23 24.10 -0.46
N GLN A 258 1.60 24.84 0.46
CA GLN A 258 1.51 26.30 0.36
C GLN A 258 2.87 26.98 0.41
N TRP A 259 3.81 26.47 1.21
CA TRP A 259 5.18 26.97 1.26
C TRP A 259 5.97 26.75 -0.03
N ALA A 260 5.52 25.83 -0.90
CA ALA A 260 6.08 25.56 -2.23
C ALA A 260 5.24 26.17 -3.35
N SER A 261 4.22 26.98 -3.03
CA SER A 261 3.32 27.61 -3.99
C SER A 261 3.53 29.12 -4.01
N THR A 262 3.53 29.69 -5.21
CA THR A 262 3.52 31.15 -5.43
C THR A 262 2.15 31.64 -5.88
N ALA A 263 1.16 30.76 -6.00
CA ALA A 263 -0.16 31.09 -6.53
C ALA A 263 -1.01 31.80 -5.48
N THR A 264 -1.48 33.01 -5.82
CA THR A 264 -2.44 33.80 -5.01
C THR A 264 -3.86 33.75 -5.57
N GLY A 265 -4.11 32.94 -6.60
CA GLY A 265 -5.37 32.80 -7.33
C GLY A 265 -5.37 31.56 -8.22
N GLU A 266 -5.99 31.61 -9.40
CA GLU A 266 -5.90 30.48 -10.35
C GLU A 266 -4.45 30.31 -10.86
N PRO A 267 -3.83 29.12 -10.68
CA PRO A 267 -2.45 28.92 -11.05
C PRO A 267 -2.32 28.75 -12.57
N THR A 268 -1.39 29.46 -13.22
CA THR A 268 -1.09 29.28 -14.65
C THR A 268 -0.59 27.86 -14.94
N TRP A 269 0.19 27.29 -14.03
CA TRP A 269 0.75 25.93 -14.10
C TRP A 269 0.77 25.30 -12.70
N CYS A 270 0.59 23.98 -12.61
CA CYS A 270 0.71 23.22 -11.37
C CYS A 270 1.85 22.21 -11.49
N TRP A 271 2.61 21.99 -10.41
CA TRP A 271 3.61 20.93 -10.32
C TRP A 271 3.23 19.93 -9.22
N PRO A 272 3.20 18.62 -9.51
CA PRO A 272 3.27 18.01 -10.85
C PRO A 272 2.03 18.38 -11.71
N ALA A 273 2.14 18.26 -13.04
CA ALA A 273 1.24 18.85 -14.05
C ALA A 273 -0.29 18.72 -13.77
N ARG A 274 -1.06 19.72 -14.23
CA ARG A 274 -2.54 19.84 -14.06
C ARG A 274 -3.33 18.58 -14.45
N GLU A 275 -2.86 17.77 -15.40
CA GLU A 275 -3.57 16.58 -15.89
C GLU A 275 -3.53 15.42 -14.88
N THR A 276 -2.52 15.33 -14.02
CA THR A 276 -2.42 14.29 -13.01
C THR A 276 -3.52 14.45 -11.95
N CYS A 277 -3.90 15.68 -11.58
CA CYS A 277 -4.89 15.94 -10.51
C CYS A 277 -6.36 15.64 -10.86
N ARG A 278 -6.78 15.72 -12.14
CA ARG A 278 -8.21 15.54 -12.50
C ARG A 278 -8.70 14.09 -12.44
N ARG A 279 -7.78 13.11 -12.42
CA ARG A 279 -8.11 11.67 -12.54
C ARG A 279 -8.24 10.95 -11.18
N TRP A 280 -7.82 11.56 -10.09
CA TRP A 280 -7.90 10.97 -8.75
C TRP A 280 -9.17 11.43 -8.04
N ARG A 281 -10.09 10.50 -7.77
CA ARG A 281 -11.26 10.77 -6.93
C ARG A 281 -10.78 11.07 -5.51
N ARG A 282 -11.35 12.12 -4.92
CA ARG A 282 -11.23 12.45 -3.50
C ARG A 282 -11.54 11.20 -2.66
N TRP A 283 -10.62 10.81 -1.79
CA TRP A 283 -10.88 9.81 -0.76
C TRP A 283 -12.05 10.31 0.11
N GLN A 284 -13.14 9.54 0.15
CA GLN A 284 -14.20 9.73 1.15
C GLN A 284 -13.87 8.82 2.33
N PRO A 285 -13.60 9.36 3.53
CA PRO A 285 -13.52 8.52 4.72
C PRO A 285 -14.85 7.75 4.88
N PRO A 286 -14.82 6.48 5.33
CA PRO A 286 -16.04 5.86 5.82
C PRO A 286 -16.60 6.73 6.95
N THR A 287 -17.89 7.05 6.86
CA THR A 287 -18.64 7.72 7.91
C THR A 287 -18.54 6.89 9.19
N PHE A 288 -17.74 7.36 10.14
CA PHE A 288 -17.88 6.93 11.53
C PHE A 288 -19.26 7.39 12.00
N CYS A 289 -20.19 6.45 12.12
CA CYS A 289 -21.42 6.69 12.85
C CYS A 289 -21.11 6.65 14.34
N GLY A 290 -21.27 7.79 15.01
CA GLY A 290 -21.54 7.85 16.46
C GLY A 290 -20.64 8.81 17.24
N GLY A 291 -21.17 10.00 17.54
CA GLY A 291 -20.75 10.80 18.70
C GLY A 291 -20.27 12.22 18.40
N ASN A 292 -21.21 13.17 18.34
CA ASN A 292 -21.08 14.62 18.55
C ASN A 292 -19.73 15.30 18.23
N CYS A 293 -19.62 15.84 17.01
CA CYS A 293 -18.92 17.11 16.78
C CYS A 293 -19.85 18.02 15.97
N GLN A 294 -20.42 19.02 16.66
CA GLN A 294 -21.15 20.10 16.02
C GLN A 294 -20.19 21.06 15.33
N GLY A 295 -20.60 21.53 14.15
CA GLY A 295 -20.16 22.77 13.55
C GLY A 295 -19.07 22.61 12.51
N TRP A 296 -19.45 22.63 11.22
CA TRP A 296 -18.98 23.61 10.21
C TRP A 296 -19.99 23.58 9.05
N VAL A 297 -20.77 24.66 8.93
CA VAL A 297 -21.63 24.95 7.78
C VAL A 297 -20.89 25.99 6.93
N CYS A 298 -20.84 25.78 5.61
CA CYS A 298 -20.99 26.83 4.59
C CYS A 298 -21.26 26.18 3.21
N GLY A 299 -22.47 26.41 2.68
CA GLY A 299 -22.79 26.35 1.23
C GLY A 299 -22.21 27.57 0.51
N TRP A 300 -22.18 27.68 -0.83
CA TRP A 300 -23.35 27.65 -1.71
C TRP A 300 -23.01 27.31 -3.18
N SER A 301 -24.08 26.96 -3.90
CA SER A 301 -24.21 26.53 -5.30
C SER A 301 -24.40 27.66 -6.33
N THR A 302 -24.16 27.34 -7.60
CA THR A 302 -24.90 27.83 -8.80
C THR A 302 -24.80 26.72 -9.87
N SER A 303 -25.79 26.27 -10.64
CA SER A 303 -27.18 26.67 -10.91
C SER A 303 -27.90 25.54 -11.71
N SER A 304 -29.23 25.47 -11.57
CA SER A 304 -30.27 24.89 -12.48
C SER A 304 -30.14 23.42 -12.88
N THR A 305 -31.08 22.52 -12.56
CA THR A 305 -32.46 22.50 -13.09
C THR A 305 -33.48 21.96 -12.07
N SER A 306 -34.70 22.48 -12.17
CA SER A 306 -35.91 22.27 -11.36
C SER A 306 -36.18 20.87 -10.78
N CYS A 307 -36.50 20.86 -9.47
CA CYS A 307 -37.21 19.78 -8.77
C CYS A 307 -38.70 19.76 -9.13
N GLY A 308 -39.23 18.58 -9.44
CA GLY A 308 -40.65 18.25 -9.30
C GLY A 308 -40.78 17.04 -8.38
N CYS A 309 -41.42 17.20 -7.22
CA CYS A 309 -41.77 16.12 -6.30
C CYS A 309 -43.20 15.63 -6.59
N SER A 310 -43.40 14.31 -6.68
CA SER A 310 -44.68 13.67 -6.33
C SER A 310 -44.43 12.26 -5.77
N ARG A 311 -45.28 11.85 -4.81
CA ARG A 311 -45.13 10.67 -3.94
C ARG A 311 -45.87 9.42 -4.48
N SER A 312 -45.14 8.28 -4.47
CA SER A 312 -45.57 6.88 -4.20
C SER A 312 -46.58 6.17 -5.13
N PRO A 313 -46.78 4.84 -5.00
CA PRO A 313 -45.83 3.71 -5.02
C PRO A 313 -46.22 2.67 -6.11
N SER A 314 -45.41 1.61 -6.26
CA SER A 314 -45.74 0.26 -6.82
C SER A 314 -44.94 -0.24 -8.05
N THR A 315 -44.47 -1.48 -7.88
CA THR A 315 -44.42 -2.61 -8.83
C THR A 315 -43.48 -2.64 -10.04
N HIS A 316 -42.64 -3.69 -10.02
CA HIS A 316 -42.26 -4.60 -11.12
C HIS A 316 -41.35 -4.15 -12.28
N THR A 317 -40.24 -4.89 -12.37
CA THR A 317 -39.52 -5.41 -13.58
C THR A 317 -39.08 -4.44 -14.67
N ALA A 318 -37.76 -4.37 -14.91
CA ALA A 318 -37.14 -4.84 -16.16
C ALA A 318 -35.63 -4.50 -16.18
N TRP A 319 -34.82 -5.50 -16.53
CA TRP A 319 -33.44 -5.32 -16.99
C TRP A 319 -33.42 -4.58 -18.35
N PRO A 320 -32.33 -3.86 -18.66
CA PRO A 320 -31.69 -4.11 -19.96
C PRO A 320 -30.16 -4.27 -19.90
N THR A 321 -29.74 -5.42 -20.39
CA THR A 321 -28.65 -5.67 -21.36
C THR A 321 -27.59 -4.61 -21.67
N ARG A 322 -26.34 -5.05 -21.50
CA ARG A 322 -25.15 -4.93 -22.38
C ARG A 322 -25.12 -3.74 -23.36
N ASN A 323 -24.14 -2.86 -23.17
CA ASN A 323 -23.44 -2.21 -24.27
C ASN A 323 -21.95 -2.55 -24.21
N SER A 324 -21.53 -3.38 -25.16
CA SER A 324 -20.15 -3.62 -25.55
C SER A 324 -19.63 -2.40 -26.33
N MET A 325 -18.54 -1.77 -25.87
CA MET A 325 -17.74 -0.88 -26.72
C MET A 325 -16.59 -1.68 -27.32
N GLN A 326 -16.73 -1.99 -28.62
CA GLN A 326 -15.61 -2.38 -29.48
C GLN A 326 -14.78 -1.12 -29.80
N CYS A 327 -13.48 -1.15 -29.51
CA CYS A 327 -12.52 -0.20 -30.06
C CYS A 327 -12.05 -0.70 -31.43
N SER A 328 -12.50 -0.06 -32.50
CA SER A 328 -11.98 -0.24 -33.86
C SER A 328 -10.82 0.74 -34.09
N LEU A 329 -9.64 0.20 -34.43
CA LEU A 329 -8.48 0.95 -34.88
C LEU A 329 -8.74 1.52 -36.29
N ALA A 330 -8.78 2.85 -36.41
CA ALA A 330 -8.72 3.53 -37.70
C ALA A 330 -7.23 3.68 -38.11
N THR A 331 -6.79 2.87 -39.07
CA THR A 331 -5.52 3.06 -39.77
C THR A 331 -5.76 3.88 -41.02
N SER A 332 -5.21 5.10 -41.09
CA SER A 332 -5.20 5.89 -42.32
C SER A 332 -4.07 5.42 -43.24
N ARG A 333 -4.40 4.67 -44.29
CA ARG A 333 -3.52 4.43 -45.44
C ARG A 333 -3.74 5.54 -46.47
N SER A 334 -2.68 6.29 -46.77
CA SER A 334 -2.59 7.10 -48.00
C SER A 334 -1.89 6.27 -49.08
N SER A 335 -2.58 5.99 -50.17
CA SER A 335 -2.09 5.27 -51.34
C SER A 335 -1.97 6.22 -52.54
N SER A 336 -0.81 6.23 -53.22
CA SER A 336 -0.62 6.34 -54.68
C SER A 336 0.82 6.77 -55.04
N PRO A 337 1.34 6.48 -56.24
CA PRO A 337 1.43 5.19 -56.90
C PRO A 337 2.86 4.85 -57.39
N THR A 338 3.00 3.58 -57.79
CA THR A 338 4.12 2.89 -58.44
C THR A 338 4.88 3.64 -59.56
N THR A 339 6.21 3.53 -59.49
CA THR A 339 7.10 3.36 -60.65
C THR A 339 8.16 2.31 -60.29
N GLY A 340 8.18 1.21 -61.04
CA GLY A 340 9.30 0.27 -61.03
C GLY A 340 10.40 0.74 -61.99
N ILE A 341 11.63 0.26 -61.77
CA ILE A 341 12.50 -0.41 -62.75
C ILE A 341 13.87 -0.70 -62.10
N ARG A 342 14.16 -2.01 -62.03
CA ARG A 342 15.42 -2.76 -62.24
C ARG A 342 16.77 -2.23 -61.73
N GLY A 343 17.46 -3.15 -61.07
CA GLY A 343 18.90 -3.22 -60.81
C GLY A 343 19.17 -4.42 -59.93
#